data_AF-A0A7Y5SW61-F1
#
_entry.id   AF-A0A7Y5SW61-F1
#
_cell.length_a   1.000
_cell.length_b   1.000
_cell.length_c   1.000
_cell.angle_alpha   90.00
_cell.angle_beta   90.00
_cell.angle_gamma   90.00
#
_symmetry.space_group_name_H-M   'P 1'
#
loop_
_entity.id
_entity.type
_entity.pdbx_description
1 polymer ?
#
loop_
_entity_poly.entity_id
_entity_poly.type
_entity_poly.pdbx_seq_one_letter_code
_entity_poly.pdbx_strand_id
1 'polypeptide(L)'
;MGTRAIVNTIEQHVDHRTHELAKGLNDELDRKLAATVQDILSRVGRNDSAGLDSAISLIESKMQAHSKDLLRRIDARMRASVAGGAADAADLASAAEPSDEVSKPLEGNGMLAEVQDGKVMRLSDYNGAQSFIPFFAGPFRTILWGYRPALVVPIDHHDVVPAEKDRTPYHRFDEFLTQSLPTFKQRLEQLSAYFDPPSIPEHKVDEFTPYWQNAYFGRTDANVLYSMVRHLKPKRIIEIGSGNSTRFARQAITDGRLDTKITCIDPAPREEISKVADEIIRKSVIHMPEDYFDILEPGDFLFNDGSHFLLHGTDLPFQFLRIMPRLKSGVFCHFHDIHAPLEYPPHCDTQFMGESYLVAIYAMESRNWDTYFPVKYMYSKGLMTEGVSYWFVRR
;
A
#
# COMPACT_ATOMS: atom_id res chain seq x y z
N MET A 1 -24.06 -4.39 29.76
CA MET A 1 -23.19 -5.23 28.90
C MET A 1 -23.89 -5.74 27.63
N GLY A 2 -25.23 -5.76 27.52
CA GLY A 2 -25.93 -6.27 26.31
C GLY A 2 -25.99 -5.32 25.10
N THR A 3 -26.12 -4.01 25.29
CA THR A 3 -26.33 -3.04 24.19
C THR A 3 -25.11 -2.89 23.28
N ARG A 4 -23.90 -2.96 23.86
CA ARG A 4 -22.62 -2.81 23.12
C ARG A 4 -22.29 -4.05 22.27
N ALA A 5 -22.76 -5.23 22.67
CA ALA A 5 -22.59 -6.47 21.91
C ALA A 5 -23.53 -6.52 20.69
N ILE A 6 -24.75 -5.98 20.83
CA ILE A 6 -25.74 -5.88 19.75
C ILE A 6 -25.30 -4.85 18.72
N VAL A 7 -24.84 -3.67 19.14
CA VAL A 7 -24.30 -2.63 18.25
C VAL A 7 -23.09 -3.14 17.46
N ASN A 8 -22.12 -3.79 18.11
CA ASN A 8 -20.96 -4.35 17.41
C ASN A 8 -21.35 -5.48 16.42
N THR A 9 -22.38 -6.26 16.74
CA THR A 9 -22.86 -7.36 15.87
C THR A 9 -23.61 -6.80 14.66
N ILE A 10 -24.40 -5.73 14.84
CA ILE A 10 -25.08 -5.00 13.77
C ILE A 10 -24.05 -4.30 12.87
N GLU A 11 -23.06 -3.62 13.44
CA GLU A 11 -21.97 -2.97 12.70
C GLU A 11 -21.16 -3.96 11.87
N GLN A 12 -20.79 -5.12 12.44
CA GLN A 12 -20.08 -6.18 11.72
C GLN A 12 -20.92 -6.84 10.60
N HIS A 13 -22.23 -7.03 10.81
CA HIS A 13 -23.14 -7.57 9.80
C HIS A 13 -23.40 -6.58 8.66
N VAL A 14 -23.53 -5.30 8.98
CA VAL A 14 -23.71 -4.22 8.01
C VAL A 14 -22.42 -4.08 7.19
N ASP A 15 -21.23 -4.08 7.79
CA ASP A 15 -19.96 -4.00 7.06
C ASP A 15 -19.73 -5.19 6.12
N HIS A 16 -19.98 -6.42 6.57
CA HIS A 16 -19.80 -7.61 5.72
C HIS A 16 -20.79 -7.66 4.56
N ARG A 17 -22.08 -7.34 4.78
CA ARG A 17 -23.06 -7.28 3.68
C ARG A 17 -22.75 -6.16 2.71
N THR A 18 -22.33 -5.00 3.21
CA THR A 18 -21.99 -3.83 2.37
C THR A 18 -20.75 -4.11 1.52
N HIS A 19 -19.77 -4.82 2.06
CA HIS A 19 -18.58 -5.26 1.32
C HIS A 19 -18.89 -6.30 0.25
N GLU A 20 -19.65 -7.36 0.56
CA GLU A 20 -20.07 -8.38 -0.43
C GLU A 20 -21.00 -7.80 -1.51
N LEU A 21 -21.87 -6.85 -1.16
CA LEU A 21 -22.71 -6.12 -2.10
C LEU A 21 -21.88 -5.21 -3.02
N ALA A 22 -20.92 -4.47 -2.47
CA ALA A 22 -20.02 -3.62 -3.25
C ALA A 22 -19.18 -4.46 -4.23
N LYS A 23 -18.69 -5.62 -3.78
CA LYS A 23 -17.96 -6.59 -4.60
C LYS A 23 -18.84 -7.15 -5.73
N GLY A 24 -20.04 -7.62 -5.43
CA GLY A 24 -20.96 -8.17 -6.44
C GLY A 24 -21.42 -7.13 -7.47
N LEU A 25 -21.59 -5.87 -7.05
CA LEU A 25 -21.90 -4.74 -7.94
C LEU A 25 -20.70 -4.36 -8.82
N ASN A 26 -19.48 -4.43 -8.29
CA ASN A 26 -18.25 -4.21 -9.04
C ASN A 26 -18.05 -5.31 -10.11
N ASP A 27 -18.26 -6.58 -9.76
CA ASP A 27 -18.18 -7.72 -10.69
C ASP A 27 -19.27 -7.68 -11.79
N GLU A 28 -20.47 -7.15 -11.49
CA GLU A 28 -21.51 -6.88 -12.50
C GLU A 28 -21.08 -5.77 -13.45
N LEU A 29 -20.45 -4.72 -12.94
CA LEU A 29 -19.96 -3.59 -13.73
C LEU A 29 -18.82 -4.00 -14.66
N ASP A 30 -17.85 -4.76 -14.15
CA ASP A 30 -16.71 -5.26 -14.91
C ASP A 30 -17.16 -6.16 -16.08
N ARG A 31 -18.16 -7.02 -15.87
CA ARG A 31 -18.75 -7.84 -16.94
C ARG A 31 -19.45 -7.01 -18.01
N LYS A 32 -20.24 -6.00 -17.61
CA LYS A 32 -20.94 -5.10 -18.57
C LYS A 32 -19.95 -4.24 -19.35
N LEU A 33 -18.90 -3.78 -18.68
CA LEU A 33 -17.85 -2.98 -19.31
C LEU A 33 -17.06 -3.84 -20.31
N ALA A 34 -16.67 -5.05 -19.93
CA ALA A 34 -16.00 -5.99 -20.83
C ALA A 34 -16.84 -6.30 -22.09
N ALA A 35 -18.14 -6.54 -21.94
CA ALA A 35 -19.05 -6.77 -23.07
C ALA A 35 -19.18 -5.53 -23.97
N THR A 36 -19.22 -4.33 -23.38
CA THR A 36 -19.30 -3.06 -24.10
C THR A 36 -18.02 -2.76 -24.88
N VAL A 37 -16.86 -3.01 -24.27
CA VAL A 37 -15.54 -2.86 -24.91
C VAL A 37 -15.41 -3.85 -26.07
N GLN A 38 -15.83 -5.10 -25.89
CA GLN A 38 -15.82 -6.10 -26.97
C GLN A 38 -16.75 -5.73 -28.14
N ASP A 39 -17.97 -5.23 -27.86
CA ASP A 39 -18.88 -4.74 -28.90
C ASP A 39 -18.28 -3.54 -29.66
N ILE A 40 -17.68 -2.59 -28.96
CA ILE A 40 -17.04 -1.42 -29.59
C ILE A 40 -15.85 -1.86 -30.45
N LEU A 41 -14.97 -2.72 -29.92
CA LEU A 41 -13.81 -3.22 -30.65
C LEU A 41 -14.19 -4.10 -31.85
N SER A 42 -15.32 -4.80 -31.80
CA SER A 42 -15.83 -5.60 -32.94
C SER A 42 -16.24 -4.75 -34.16
N ARG A 43 -16.47 -3.45 -33.95
CA ARG A 43 -16.90 -2.48 -34.98
C ARG A 43 -15.75 -1.65 -35.54
N VAL A 44 -14.54 -1.76 -34.97
CA VAL A 44 -13.34 -1.05 -35.44
C VAL A 44 -12.52 -1.98 -36.33
N GLY A 45 -12.29 -1.57 -37.58
CA GLY A 45 -11.45 -2.32 -38.52
C GLY A 45 -9.98 -2.31 -38.09
N ARG A 46 -9.25 -3.43 -38.28
CA ARG A 46 -7.87 -3.63 -37.78
C ARG A 46 -6.83 -2.58 -38.20
N ASN A 47 -7.13 -1.70 -39.15
CA ASN A 47 -6.23 -0.66 -39.68
C ASN A 47 -6.86 0.76 -39.70
N ASP A 48 -7.88 1.03 -38.89
CA ASP A 48 -8.55 2.33 -38.81
C ASP A 48 -8.15 3.10 -37.54
N SER A 49 -7.08 3.92 -37.63
CA SER A 49 -6.56 4.69 -36.49
C SER A 49 -7.54 5.76 -36.01
N ALA A 50 -8.29 6.40 -36.91
CA ALA A 50 -9.30 7.40 -36.55
C ALA A 50 -10.53 6.74 -35.88
N GLY A 51 -10.87 5.53 -36.32
CA GLY A 51 -11.88 4.68 -35.67
C GLY A 51 -11.45 4.21 -34.28
N LEU A 52 -10.14 3.97 -34.06
CA LEU A 52 -9.58 3.58 -32.77
C LEU A 52 -9.66 4.71 -31.73
N ASP A 53 -9.28 5.94 -32.10
CA ASP A 53 -9.36 7.11 -31.20
C ASP A 53 -10.81 7.45 -30.83
N SER A 54 -11.72 7.33 -31.80
CA SER A 54 -13.16 7.49 -31.57
C SER A 54 -13.72 6.39 -30.66
N ALA A 55 -13.22 5.16 -30.78
CA ALA A 55 -13.59 4.04 -29.92
C ALA A 55 -13.07 4.20 -28.48
N ILE A 56 -11.83 4.68 -28.30
CA ILE A 56 -11.25 4.98 -26.98
C ILE A 56 -12.09 6.04 -26.28
N SER A 57 -12.39 7.17 -26.95
CA SER A 57 -13.21 8.23 -26.37
C SER A 57 -14.63 7.75 -26.01
N LEU A 58 -15.21 6.88 -26.84
CA LEU A 58 -16.51 6.27 -26.57
C LEU A 58 -16.47 5.28 -25.39
N ILE A 59 -15.40 4.51 -25.25
CA ILE A 59 -15.17 3.60 -24.12
C ILE A 59 -15.04 4.40 -22.83
N GLU A 60 -14.22 5.47 -22.81
CA GLU A 60 -14.04 6.34 -21.65
C GLU A 60 -15.37 7.00 -21.21
N SER A 61 -16.14 7.52 -22.16
CA SER A 61 -17.46 8.09 -21.90
C SER A 61 -18.43 7.07 -21.29
N LYS A 62 -18.45 5.84 -21.83
CA LYS A 62 -19.27 4.76 -21.29
C LYS A 62 -18.79 4.29 -19.92
N MET A 63 -17.47 4.22 -19.66
CA MET A 63 -16.91 3.91 -18.35
C MET A 63 -17.35 4.93 -17.30
N GLN A 64 -17.29 6.23 -17.62
CA GLN A 64 -17.75 7.29 -16.74
C GLN A 64 -19.27 7.20 -16.47
N ALA A 65 -20.08 6.89 -17.49
CA ALA A 65 -21.52 6.70 -17.32
C ALA A 65 -21.87 5.49 -16.44
N HIS A 66 -21.17 4.36 -16.64
CA HIS A 66 -21.33 3.15 -15.84
C HIS A 66 -20.89 3.35 -14.39
N SER A 67 -19.78 4.05 -14.16
CA SER A 67 -19.32 4.42 -12.81
C SER A 67 -20.33 5.32 -12.09
N LYS A 68 -20.91 6.31 -12.78
CA LYS A 68 -21.99 7.16 -12.23
C LYS A 68 -23.26 6.37 -11.91
N ASP A 69 -23.65 5.42 -12.76
CA ASP A 69 -24.80 4.54 -12.50
C ASP A 69 -24.54 3.61 -11.30
N LEU A 70 -23.33 3.03 -11.21
CA LEU A 70 -22.92 2.23 -10.06
C LEU A 70 -23.03 3.03 -8.76
N LEU A 71 -22.49 4.25 -8.73
CA LEU A 71 -22.57 5.13 -7.56
C LEU A 71 -24.02 5.46 -7.18
N ARG A 72 -24.90 5.69 -8.16
CA ARG A 72 -26.34 5.90 -7.91
C ARG A 72 -27.03 4.64 -7.37
N ARG A 73 -26.69 3.46 -7.89
CA ARG A 73 -27.26 2.17 -7.43
C ARG A 73 -26.78 1.81 -6.04
N ILE A 74 -25.52 2.11 -5.72
CA ILE A 74 -24.96 1.99 -4.38
C ILE A 74 -25.68 2.95 -3.43
N ASP A 75 -25.81 4.24 -3.78
CA ASP A 75 -26.53 5.23 -2.95
C ASP A 75 -28.01 4.82 -2.73
N ALA A 76 -28.72 4.42 -3.79
CA ALA A 76 -30.12 3.97 -3.69
C ALA A 76 -30.28 2.73 -2.80
N ARG A 77 -29.35 1.78 -2.86
CA ARG A 77 -29.40 0.56 -2.02
C ARG A 77 -28.92 0.78 -0.59
N MET A 78 -27.96 1.67 -0.36
CA MET A 78 -27.59 2.13 0.99
C MET A 78 -28.81 2.80 1.65
N ARG A 79 -29.51 3.68 0.94
CA ARG A 79 -30.76 4.30 1.42
C ARG A 79 -31.86 3.28 1.70
N ALA A 80 -32.01 2.26 0.85
CA ALA A 80 -32.98 1.19 1.06
C ALA A 80 -32.62 0.27 2.25
N SER A 81 -31.34 0.01 2.48
CA SER A 81 -30.85 -0.77 3.63
C SER A 81 -31.05 -0.03 4.95
N VAL A 82 -30.85 1.30 4.96
CA VAL A 82 -31.14 2.16 6.11
C VAL A 82 -32.65 2.21 6.38
N ALA A 83 -33.49 2.26 5.35
CA ALA A 83 -34.95 2.22 5.49
C ALA A 83 -35.46 0.86 6.00
N GLY A 84 -34.85 -0.26 5.60
CA GLY A 84 -35.18 -1.60 6.10
C GLY A 84 -34.76 -1.82 7.56
N GLY A 85 -33.55 -1.35 7.94
CA GLY A 85 -33.09 -1.40 9.32
C GLY A 85 -33.88 -0.48 10.28
N ALA A 86 -34.44 0.62 9.77
CA ALA A 86 -35.34 1.48 10.53
C ALA A 86 -36.72 0.82 10.80
N ALA A 87 -37.20 -0.07 9.93
CA ALA A 87 -38.43 -0.83 10.16
C ALA A 87 -38.23 -1.91 11.25
N ASP A 88 -37.08 -2.60 11.25
CA ASP A 88 -36.72 -3.56 12.30
C ASP A 88 -36.46 -2.87 13.66
N ALA A 89 -35.99 -1.61 13.64
CA ALA A 89 -35.81 -0.79 14.85
C ALA A 89 -37.13 -0.19 15.38
N ALA A 90 -38.13 0.02 14.53
CA ALA A 90 -39.44 0.55 14.94
C ALA A 90 -40.25 -0.46 15.79
N ASP A 91 -40.11 -1.76 15.54
CA ASP A 91 -40.71 -2.81 16.38
C ASP A 91 -40.04 -2.92 17.77
N LEU A 92 -38.84 -2.37 17.93
CA LEU A 92 -38.08 -2.33 19.20
C LEU A 92 -38.27 -1.01 19.99
N ALA A 93 -38.89 0.02 19.40
CA ALA A 93 -38.93 1.38 19.92
C ALA A 93 -40.36 1.90 20.25
N SER A 94 -41.28 1.06 20.71
CA SER A 94 -42.64 1.47 21.12
C SER A 94 -42.75 2.10 22.53
N ALA A 95 -41.70 2.77 23.02
CA ALA A 95 -41.70 3.42 24.34
C ALA A 95 -40.98 4.77 24.34
N ALA A 96 -41.49 5.75 23.59
CA ALA A 96 -41.38 7.18 23.88
C ALA A 96 -42.27 7.97 22.89
N GLU A 97 -43.11 8.88 23.40
CA GLU A 97 -44.01 9.72 22.60
C GLU A 97 -43.24 10.74 21.73
N PRO A 98 -43.75 11.11 20.54
CA PRO A 98 -43.05 11.97 19.59
C PRO A 98 -43.40 13.45 19.81
N SER A 99 -42.38 14.32 19.74
CA SER A 99 -42.59 15.76 19.52
C SER A 99 -42.42 16.07 18.04
N ASP A 100 -43.48 16.63 17.45
CA ASP A 100 -43.62 17.03 16.06
C ASP A 100 -42.53 18.00 15.59
N GLU A 101 -41.78 17.61 14.55
CA GLU A 101 -41.35 18.53 13.46
C GLU A 101 -40.73 17.71 12.32
N VAL A 102 -41.58 17.15 11.46
CA VAL A 102 -41.17 16.58 10.17
C VAL A 102 -41.91 17.31 9.07
N SER A 103 -41.18 18.10 8.26
CA SER A 103 -41.36 18.14 6.80
C SER A 103 -40.49 19.18 6.12
N LYS A 104 -39.50 18.71 5.34
CA LYS A 104 -39.33 19.04 3.90
C LYS A 104 -38.11 18.30 3.33
N PRO A 105 -38.22 17.64 2.16
CA PRO A 105 -37.08 17.06 1.47
C PRO A 105 -36.28 18.19 0.78
N LEU A 106 -34.97 18.23 0.99
CA LEU A 106 -34.07 19.14 0.28
C LEU A 106 -33.30 18.36 -0.79
N GLU A 107 -33.62 18.69 -2.04
CA GLU A 107 -32.83 18.39 -3.24
C GLU A 107 -31.44 19.05 -3.11
N GLY A 108 -30.37 18.30 -3.37
CA GLY A 108 -29.01 18.86 -3.43
C GLY A 108 -27.91 17.82 -3.20
N ASN A 109 -27.03 17.71 -4.20
CA ASN A 109 -25.80 16.92 -4.29
C ASN A 109 -25.22 16.38 -2.96
N GLY A 110 -25.25 15.06 -2.82
CA GLY A 110 -24.84 14.34 -1.62
C GLY A 110 -23.38 14.57 -1.22
N MET A 111 -23.19 15.26 -0.11
CA MET A 111 -22.09 15.04 0.81
C MET A 111 -22.59 14.12 1.93
N LEU A 112 -21.77 13.13 2.29
CA LEU A 112 -22.03 12.11 3.30
C LEU A 112 -22.43 12.75 4.65
N ALA A 113 -23.55 12.29 5.23
CA ALA A 113 -24.01 12.68 6.55
C ALA A 113 -23.73 11.53 7.53
N GLU A 114 -23.20 11.84 8.70
CA GLU A 114 -23.09 10.91 9.82
C GLU A 114 -24.14 11.30 10.89
N VAL A 115 -24.76 10.30 11.52
CA VAL A 115 -25.81 10.51 12.53
C VAL A 115 -25.19 10.30 13.91
N GLN A 116 -25.22 11.34 14.74
CA GLN A 116 -24.82 11.27 16.15
C GLN A 116 -25.98 11.78 17.02
N ASP A 117 -26.36 11.02 18.04
CA ASP A 117 -27.47 11.31 18.97
C ASP A 117 -28.81 11.66 18.28
N GLY A 118 -29.16 10.93 17.22
CA GLY A 118 -30.46 11.07 16.54
C GLY A 118 -30.64 12.35 15.72
N LYS A 119 -29.58 13.16 15.54
CA LYS A 119 -29.57 14.33 14.66
C LYS A 119 -28.75 14.07 13.40
N VAL A 120 -29.33 14.39 12.25
CA VAL A 120 -28.63 14.41 10.96
C VAL A 120 -27.76 15.66 10.95
N MET A 121 -26.44 15.50 11.04
CA MET A 121 -25.50 16.60 11.01
C MET A 121 -25.04 16.83 9.57
N ARG A 122 -25.30 18.01 9.02
CA ARG A 122 -24.65 18.46 7.78
C ARG A 122 -23.23 18.95 8.12
N LEU A 123 -22.32 18.88 7.16
CA LEU A 123 -21.00 19.54 7.27
C LEU A 123 -21.13 21.04 7.60
N SER A 124 -22.25 21.68 7.24
CA SER A 124 -22.59 23.05 7.60
C SER A 124 -22.97 23.26 9.07
N ASP A 125 -23.31 22.20 9.79
CA ASP A 125 -23.82 22.27 11.17
C ASP A 125 -22.68 22.20 12.21
N TYR A 126 -21.43 22.01 11.74
CA TYR A 126 -20.21 22.20 12.53
C TYR A 126 -19.96 23.68 12.81
N ASN A 127 -20.79 24.29 13.66
CA ASN A 127 -20.67 25.70 14.04
C ASN A 127 -19.92 25.89 15.37
N GLY A 128 -18.81 25.16 15.54
CA GLY A 128 -17.94 25.23 16.72
C GLY A 128 -16.46 25.54 16.45
N ALA A 129 -16.04 25.62 15.19
CA ALA A 129 -14.63 25.87 14.83
C ALA A 129 -14.47 26.89 13.67
N GLN A 130 -15.46 27.77 13.47
CA GLN A 130 -15.42 28.85 12.46
C GLN A 130 -14.45 30.01 12.77
N SER A 131 -13.38 29.81 13.55
CA SER A 131 -12.42 30.88 13.86
C SER A 131 -10.97 30.65 13.44
N PHE A 132 -10.67 29.57 12.69
CA PHE A 132 -9.29 29.37 12.18
C PHE A 132 -9.15 28.90 10.72
N ILE A 133 -10.22 28.83 9.95
CA ILE A 133 -10.15 28.46 8.53
C ILE A 133 -10.72 29.60 7.68
N PRO A 134 -9.99 30.71 7.47
CA PRO A 134 -10.39 31.72 6.52
C PRO A 134 -10.06 31.23 5.10
N PHE A 135 -11.05 31.26 4.21
CA PHE A 135 -10.90 31.26 2.75
C PHE A 135 -10.23 30.05 2.08
N PHE A 136 -11.02 29.07 1.64
CA PHE A 136 -10.61 28.18 0.54
C PHE A 136 -11.77 27.94 -0.43
N ALA A 137 -11.92 28.85 -1.40
CA ALA A 137 -12.75 28.65 -2.58
C ALA A 137 -11.87 28.07 -3.71
N GLY A 138 -11.56 26.78 -3.63
CA GLY A 138 -10.80 26.04 -4.63
C GLY A 138 -11.24 24.59 -4.71
N PRO A 139 -11.06 23.90 -5.85
CA PRO A 139 -11.44 22.49 -5.99
C PRO A 139 -10.56 21.61 -5.10
N PHE A 140 -11.14 21.07 -4.03
CA PHE A 140 -10.48 20.06 -3.19
C PHE A 140 -10.15 18.82 -4.01
N ARG A 141 -8.92 18.30 -3.85
CA ARG A 141 -8.54 16.98 -4.38
C ARG A 141 -8.54 15.97 -3.24
N THR A 142 -9.39 14.96 -3.35
CA THR A 142 -9.33 13.77 -2.47
C THR A 142 -8.36 12.78 -3.07
N ILE A 143 -7.31 12.48 -2.31
CA ILE A 143 -6.15 11.71 -2.81
C ILE A 143 -6.21 10.22 -2.42
N LEU A 144 -6.94 9.88 -1.34
CA LEU A 144 -7.14 8.50 -0.89
C LEU A 144 -8.64 8.16 -0.90
N TRP A 145 -9.02 7.06 -1.55
CA TRP A 145 -10.40 6.55 -1.58
C TRP A 145 -10.67 5.58 -0.41
N GLY A 146 -11.84 5.68 0.23
CA GLY A 146 -12.31 4.77 1.31
C GLY A 146 -12.34 5.39 2.72
N TYR A 147 -12.44 4.57 3.78
CA TYR A 147 -12.38 4.97 5.22
C TYR A 147 -11.01 5.50 5.67
N ARG A 148 -10.11 5.83 4.74
CA ARG A 148 -8.84 6.49 5.02
C ARG A 148 -9.06 7.99 4.80
N PRO A 149 -8.61 8.86 5.70
CA PRO A 149 -8.82 10.29 5.53
C PRO A 149 -8.29 10.70 4.15
N ALA A 150 -9.18 11.27 3.34
CA ALA A 150 -8.79 11.98 2.13
C ALA A 150 -7.68 12.96 2.53
N LEU A 151 -6.51 12.89 1.89
CA LEU A 151 -5.50 13.94 2.05
C LEU A 151 -6.05 15.18 1.34
N VAL A 152 -6.88 15.95 2.06
CA VAL A 152 -7.30 17.28 1.66
C VAL A 152 -6.14 18.19 1.99
N VAL A 153 -5.35 18.56 0.98
CA VAL A 153 -4.25 19.51 1.15
C VAL A 153 -4.86 20.91 1.06
N PRO A 154 -5.21 21.56 2.19
CA PRO A 154 -6.08 22.73 2.16
C PRO A 154 -5.28 24.02 1.88
N ILE A 155 -3.96 23.98 2.04
CA ILE A 155 -3.11 25.17 2.23
C ILE A 155 -2.21 25.45 1.01
N ASP A 156 -2.12 24.54 0.05
CA ASP A 156 -1.11 24.63 -1.00
C ASP A 156 -1.67 25.11 -2.34
N HIS A 157 -0.97 26.07 -2.93
CA HIS A 157 -1.20 26.48 -4.32
C HIS A 157 -1.01 25.28 -5.25
N HIS A 158 -1.75 25.21 -6.35
CA HIS A 158 -1.66 24.11 -7.30
C HIS A 158 -0.24 23.89 -7.87
N ASP A 159 0.60 24.92 -7.87
CA ASP A 159 2.01 24.82 -8.26
C ASP A 159 2.90 24.14 -7.20
N VAL A 160 2.49 24.11 -5.93
CA VAL A 160 3.21 23.44 -4.83
C VAL A 160 2.89 21.94 -4.82
N VAL A 161 1.68 21.57 -5.24
CA VAL A 161 1.28 20.17 -5.47
C VAL A 161 0.92 19.99 -6.95
N PRO A 162 1.91 20.04 -7.85
CA PRO A 162 1.65 20.06 -9.28
C PRO A 162 0.99 18.76 -9.72
N ALA A 163 0.11 18.84 -10.72
CA ALA A 163 -0.56 17.68 -11.29
C ALA A 163 0.41 16.81 -12.08
N GLU A 164 1.33 17.45 -12.80
CA GLU A 164 2.48 16.80 -13.43
C GLU A 164 3.66 16.85 -12.45
N LYS A 165 4.21 15.69 -12.11
CA LYS A 165 5.34 15.59 -11.18
C LYS A 165 6.65 15.70 -11.96
N ASP A 166 7.56 16.55 -11.49
CA ASP A 166 8.96 16.52 -11.95
C ASP A 166 9.56 15.16 -11.59
N ARG A 167 10.26 14.54 -12.54
CA ARG A 167 10.94 13.25 -12.36
C ARG A 167 12.43 13.35 -12.62
N THR A 168 12.97 14.55 -12.59
CA THR A 168 14.41 14.78 -12.63
C THR A 168 15.08 14.01 -11.48
N PRO A 169 16.03 13.10 -11.75
CA PRO A 169 16.71 12.37 -10.71
C PRO A 169 17.42 13.28 -9.71
N TYR A 170 17.51 12.84 -8.47
CA TYR A 170 18.19 13.57 -7.40
C TYR A 170 19.71 13.47 -7.56
N HIS A 171 20.30 14.39 -8.34
CA HIS A 171 21.72 14.35 -8.74
C HIS A 171 22.69 14.17 -7.58
N ARG A 172 22.49 14.88 -6.46
CA ARG A 172 23.38 14.74 -5.28
C ARG A 172 23.38 13.33 -4.70
N PHE A 173 22.24 12.65 -4.75
CA PHE A 173 22.17 11.28 -4.27
C PHE A 173 22.79 10.31 -5.27
N ASP A 174 22.63 10.54 -6.58
CA ASP A 174 23.36 9.78 -7.61
C ASP A 174 24.88 9.94 -7.47
N GLU A 175 25.38 11.16 -7.24
CA GLU A 175 26.79 11.45 -6.97
C GLU A 175 27.29 10.71 -5.73
N PHE A 176 26.52 10.76 -4.63
CA PHE A 176 26.82 10.03 -3.40
C PHE A 176 26.97 8.52 -3.65
N LEU A 177 26.02 7.90 -4.34
CA LEU A 177 26.07 6.47 -4.67
C LEU A 177 27.19 6.15 -5.66
N THR A 178 27.51 7.07 -6.57
CA THR A 178 28.60 6.93 -7.54
C THR A 178 29.96 6.81 -6.87
N GLN A 179 30.19 7.51 -5.76
CA GLN A 179 31.42 7.38 -4.97
C GLN A 179 31.63 5.95 -4.44
N SER A 180 30.54 5.21 -4.20
CA SER A 180 30.57 3.83 -3.69
C SER A 180 30.38 2.75 -4.77
N LEU A 181 30.27 3.14 -6.05
CA LEU A 181 30.02 2.21 -7.16
C LEU A 181 31.05 1.07 -7.26
N PRO A 182 32.37 1.29 -7.07
CA PRO A 182 33.35 0.19 -7.08
C PRO A 182 33.04 -0.88 -6.02
N THR A 183 32.64 -0.46 -4.81
CA THR A 183 32.24 -1.37 -3.74
C THR A 183 30.96 -2.11 -4.08
N PHE A 184 29.98 -1.44 -4.70
CA PHE A 184 28.76 -2.12 -5.14
C PHE A 184 29.02 -3.16 -6.23
N LYS A 185 29.95 -2.91 -7.16
CA LYS A 185 30.37 -3.90 -8.17
C LYS A 185 31.00 -5.13 -7.52
N GLN A 186 31.89 -4.93 -6.55
CA GLN A 186 32.47 -6.04 -5.80
C GLN A 186 31.41 -6.87 -5.07
N ARG A 187 30.43 -6.21 -4.43
CA ARG A 187 29.30 -6.89 -3.78
C ARG A 187 28.44 -7.64 -4.78
N LEU A 188 28.19 -7.06 -5.96
CA LEU A 188 27.48 -7.73 -7.04
C LEU A 188 28.20 -9.02 -7.48
N GLU A 189 29.52 -8.99 -7.64
CA GLU A 189 30.31 -10.20 -7.96
C GLU A 189 30.19 -11.29 -6.89
N GLN A 190 30.10 -10.90 -5.61
CA GLN A 190 29.89 -11.85 -4.51
C GLN A 190 28.47 -12.42 -4.50
N LEU A 191 27.46 -11.57 -4.74
CA LEU A 191 26.05 -11.95 -4.68
C LEU A 191 25.61 -12.74 -5.93
N SER A 192 26.18 -12.45 -7.10
CA SER A 192 25.81 -13.11 -8.36
C SER A 192 26.15 -14.59 -8.37
N ALA A 193 27.08 -15.04 -7.51
CA ALA A 193 27.38 -16.45 -7.30
C ALA A 193 26.18 -17.28 -6.82
N TYR A 194 25.14 -16.63 -6.30
CA TYR A 194 23.90 -17.26 -5.83
C TYR A 194 22.66 -16.87 -6.63
N PHE A 195 22.80 -16.10 -7.72
CA PHE A 195 21.67 -15.77 -8.59
C PHE A 195 21.11 -17.01 -9.28
N ASP A 196 19.84 -16.91 -9.68
CA ASP A 196 19.10 -17.95 -10.36
C ASP A 196 19.02 -19.24 -9.53
N PRO A 197 18.38 -19.16 -8.34
CA PRO A 197 18.15 -20.33 -7.52
C PRO A 197 17.49 -21.45 -8.33
N PRO A 198 17.93 -22.70 -8.14
CA PRO A 198 17.44 -23.81 -8.93
C PRO A 198 15.96 -24.08 -8.63
N SER A 199 15.24 -24.58 -9.64
CA SER A 199 13.91 -25.18 -9.47
C SER A 199 12.79 -24.24 -8.99
N ILE A 200 12.95 -22.92 -9.13
CA ILE A 200 11.86 -21.98 -8.89
C ILE A 200 10.94 -21.90 -10.13
N PRO A 201 9.65 -22.28 -10.02
CA PRO A 201 8.71 -22.23 -11.14
C PRO A 201 8.37 -20.80 -11.56
N GLU A 202 7.92 -20.64 -12.80
CA GLU A 202 7.43 -19.35 -13.30
C GLU A 202 6.13 -18.91 -12.62
N HIS A 203 5.23 -19.85 -12.31
CA HIS A 203 3.92 -19.58 -11.71
C HIS A 203 3.74 -20.31 -10.38
N LYS A 204 2.77 -19.85 -9.58
CA LYS A 204 2.43 -20.46 -8.29
C LYS A 204 1.99 -21.91 -8.47
N VAL A 205 2.62 -22.82 -7.73
CA VAL A 205 2.30 -24.26 -7.73
C VAL A 205 1.70 -24.73 -6.41
N ASP A 206 2.04 -24.06 -5.31
CA ASP A 206 1.52 -24.29 -3.97
C ASP A 206 1.69 -23.02 -3.12
N GLU A 207 1.41 -23.11 -1.81
CA GLU A 207 1.43 -21.96 -0.89
C GLU A 207 2.81 -21.64 -0.29
N PHE A 208 3.84 -22.45 -0.52
CA PHE A 208 5.14 -22.32 0.17
C PHE A 208 6.33 -22.24 -0.78
N THR A 209 6.20 -22.74 -2.01
CA THR A 209 7.20 -22.67 -3.05
C THR A 209 7.22 -21.25 -3.64
N PRO A 210 8.37 -20.55 -3.65
CA PRO A 210 8.48 -19.27 -4.34
C PRO A 210 8.27 -19.43 -5.85
N TYR A 211 7.91 -18.36 -6.55
CA TYR A 211 7.70 -18.36 -8.00
C TYR A 211 8.00 -16.99 -8.61
N TRP A 212 8.43 -16.97 -9.86
CA TRP A 212 8.96 -15.76 -10.49
C TRP A 212 7.91 -14.74 -10.90
N GLN A 213 6.83 -15.16 -11.53
CA GLN A 213 5.77 -14.27 -12.00
C GLN A 213 4.78 -13.99 -10.87
N ASN A 214 5.29 -13.43 -9.78
CA ASN A 214 4.49 -12.86 -8.70
C ASN A 214 4.45 -11.33 -8.90
N ALA A 215 3.27 -10.72 -8.76
CA ALA A 215 3.07 -9.29 -9.08
C ALA A 215 3.64 -8.31 -8.05
N TYR A 216 4.36 -8.80 -7.04
CA TYR A 216 4.72 -8.03 -5.84
C TYR A 216 6.23 -7.94 -5.58
N PHE A 217 6.99 -9.00 -5.87
CA PHE A 217 8.42 -9.09 -5.57
C PHE A 217 9.19 -9.59 -6.80
N GLY A 218 9.81 -8.65 -7.51
CA GLY A 218 10.44 -8.86 -8.81
C GLY A 218 11.62 -9.82 -8.79
N ARG A 219 11.99 -10.36 -9.96
CA ARG A 219 13.01 -11.42 -10.06
C ARG A 219 14.38 -10.95 -9.59
N THR A 220 14.80 -9.73 -9.96
CA THR A 220 16.09 -9.20 -9.50
C THR A 220 16.14 -8.99 -7.99
N ASP A 221 15.07 -8.45 -7.40
CA ASP A 221 14.98 -8.27 -5.94
C ASP A 221 14.97 -9.61 -5.20
N ALA A 222 14.26 -10.60 -5.73
CA ALA A 222 14.26 -11.97 -5.23
C ALA A 222 15.64 -12.64 -5.31
N ASN A 223 16.34 -12.50 -6.43
CA ASN A 223 17.72 -12.97 -6.59
C ASN A 223 18.65 -12.29 -5.58
N VAL A 224 18.54 -10.97 -5.39
CA VAL A 224 19.35 -10.23 -4.41
C VAL A 224 19.05 -10.68 -2.98
N LEU A 225 17.77 -10.77 -2.58
CA LEU A 225 17.39 -11.26 -1.25
C LEU A 225 17.92 -12.68 -1.01
N TYR A 226 17.71 -13.58 -1.97
CA TYR A 226 18.21 -14.95 -1.91
C TYR A 226 19.73 -14.98 -1.70
N SER A 227 20.47 -14.23 -2.52
CA SER A 227 21.92 -14.12 -2.41
C SER A 227 22.38 -13.52 -1.09
N MET A 228 21.72 -12.47 -0.60
CA MET A 228 22.03 -11.84 0.69
C MET A 228 21.94 -12.85 1.82
N VAL A 229 20.87 -13.65 1.86
CA VAL A 229 20.69 -14.72 2.86
C VAL A 229 21.78 -15.80 2.72
N ARG A 230 22.08 -16.27 1.51
CA ARG A 230 23.09 -17.30 1.26
C ARG A 230 24.52 -16.85 1.57
N HIS A 231 24.81 -15.58 1.31
CA HIS A 231 26.12 -14.98 1.49
C HIS A 231 26.39 -14.61 2.95
N LEU A 232 25.48 -13.88 3.58
CA LEU A 232 25.66 -13.34 4.94
C LEU A 232 25.24 -14.32 6.04
N LYS A 233 24.36 -15.28 5.73
CA LYS A 233 23.90 -16.34 6.65
C LYS A 233 23.39 -15.79 7.99
N PRO A 234 22.39 -14.88 7.96
CA PRO A 234 21.84 -14.29 9.19
C PRO A 234 21.35 -15.38 10.14
N LYS A 235 21.44 -15.16 11.46
CA LYS A 235 20.76 -16.06 12.41
C LYS A 235 19.27 -15.75 12.46
N ARG A 236 18.89 -14.49 12.26
CA ARG A 236 17.51 -14.01 12.29
C ARG A 236 17.20 -13.09 11.14
N ILE A 237 15.99 -13.25 10.61
CA ILE A 237 15.34 -12.33 9.69
C ILE A 237 14.03 -11.94 10.34
N ILE A 238 13.86 -10.65 10.66
CA ILE A 238 12.58 -10.06 11.03
C ILE A 238 12.05 -9.34 9.81
N GLU A 239 10.86 -9.72 9.34
CA GLU A 239 10.21 -9.16 8.16
C GLU A 239 8.94 -8.41 8.56
N ILE A 240 8.84 -7.13 8.21
CA ILE A 240 7.67 -6.28 8.41
C ILE A 240 6.95 -6.16 7.06
N GLY A 241 5.73 -6.67 7.00
CA GLY A 241 5.00 -6.86 5.74
C GLY A 241 5.54 -8.07 4.98
N SER A 242 4.76 -9.14 4.92
CA SER A 242 5.22 -10.48 4.54
C SER A 242 4.42 -11.08 3.38
N GLY A 243 5.03 -12.01 2.65
CA GLY A 243 4.41 -12.64 1.49
C GLY A 243 5.40 -13.39 0.59
N ASN A 244 5.56 -12.93 -0.66
CA ASN A 244 6.40 -13.61 -1.64
C ASN A 244 7.90 -13.53 -1.31
N SER A 245 8.37 -12.40 -0.79
CA SER A 245 9.72 -12.22 -0.25
C SER A 245 10.07 -13.29 0.79
N THR A 246 9.13 -13.59 1.70
CA THR A 246 9.27 -14.63 2.73
C THR A 246 9.57 -16.01 2.13
N ARG A 247 8.91 -16.37 1.01
CA ARG A 247 9.14 -17.65 0.31
C ARG A 247 10.55 -17.72 -0.27
N PHE A 248 11.04 -16.64 -0.88
CA PHE A 248 12.41 -16.57 -1.39
C PHE A 248 13.46 -16.62 -0.28
N ALA A 249 13.23 -15.94 0.84
CA ALA A 249 14.09 -16.04 2.02
C ALA A 249 14.12 -17.47 2.57
N ARG A 250 12.97 -18.15 2.70
CA ARG A 250 12.91 -19.56 3.13
C ARG A 250 13.62 -20.50 2.16
N GLN A 251 13.50 -20.27 0.86
CA GLN A 251 14.21 -21.06 -0.14
C GLN A 251 15.72 -20.91 0.04
N ALA A 252 16.23 -19.70 0.21
CA ALA A 252 17.64 -19.44 0.47
C ALA A 252 18.16 -20.16 1.73
N ILE A 253 17.38 -20.15 2.81
CA ILE A 253 17.70 -20.85 4.05
C ILE A 253 17.78 -22.37 3.80
N THR A 254 16.80 -22.93 3.10
CA THR A 254 16.72 -24.36 2.79
C THR A 254 17.91 -24.81 1.95
N ASP A 255 18.17 -24.11 0.85
CA ASP A 255 19.27 -24.44 -0.07
C ASP A 255 20.65 -24.23 0.58
N GLY A 256 20.76 -23.24 1.47
CA GLY A 256 21.96 -22.96 2.24
C GLY A 256 22.16 -23.89 3.45
N ARG A 257 21.14 -24.69 3.82
CA ARG A 257 21.09 -25.47 5.08
C ARG A 257 21.42 -24.60 6.29
N LEU A 258 20.82 -23.43 6.36
CA LEU A 258 21.09 -22.45 7.41
C LEU A 258 20.17 -22.67 8.60
N ASP A 259 20.67 -22.41 9.81
CA ASP A 259 19.88 -22.39 11.06
C ASP A 259 19.11 -21.06 11.26
N THR A 260 18.94 -20.29 10.18
CA THR A 260 18.28 -18.99 10.17
C THR A 260 16.81 -19.10 10.56
N LYS A 261 16.34 -18.18 11.40
CA LYS A 261 14.93 -18.04 11.78
C LYS A 261 14.26 -16.85 11.12
N ILE A 262 13.08 -17.05 10.56
CA ILE A 262 12.24 -16.00 9.98
C ILE A 262 11.07 -15.69 10.92
N THR A 263 10.96 -14.44 11.35
CA THR A 263 9.80 -13.91 12.06
C THR A 263 9.10 -12.85 11.22
N CYS A 264 7.83 -13.04 10.91
CA CYS A 264 7.04 -12.09 10.14
C CYS A 264 6.13 -11.28 11.09
N ILE A 265 6.20 -9.96 11.02
CA ILE A 265 5.33 -9.01 11.72
C ILE A 265 4.38 -8.41 10.68
N ASP A 266 3.16 -8.92 10.65
CA ASP A 266 2.19 -8.56 9.63
C ASP A 266 0.76 -8.84 10.13
N PRO A 267 -0.12 -7.82 10.22
CA PRO A 267 -1.49 -8.02 10.70
C PRO A 267 -2.32 -8.93 9.76
N ALA A 268 -2.04 -8.91 8.46
CA ALA A 268 -2.80 -9.64 7.45
C ALA A 268 -1.93 -9.91 6.21
N PRO A 269 -1.03 -10.92 6.26
CA PRO A 269 -0.21 -11.32 5.12
C PRO A 269 -1.04 -11.57 3.87
N ARG A 270 -0.58 -11.08 2.73
CA ARG A 270 -1.28 -11.24 1.43
C ARG A 270 -1.23 -12.66 0.90
N GLU A 271 -0.21 -13.40 1.31
CA GLU A 271 0.00 -14.80 0.96
C GLU A 271 0.01 -15.65 2.23
N GLU A 272 -0.31 -16.94 2.09
CA GLU A 272 -0.09 -17.83 3.22
C GLU A 272 1.41 -18.07 3.41
N ILE A 273 1.87 -17.78 4.64
CA ILE A 273 3.27 -17.83 5.04
C ILE A 273 3.53 -18.78 6.22
N SER A 274 2.50 -19.42 6.80
CA SER A 274 2.67 -20.32 7.96
C SER A 274 3.64 -21.47 7.76
N LYS A 275 3.89 -21.88 6.53
CA LYS A 275 4.83 -22.95 6.18
C LYS A 275 6.25 -22.45 5.87
N VAL A 276 6.44 -21.15 5.72
CA VAL A 276 7.72 -20.53 5.33
C VAL A 276 8.27 -19.57 6.38
N ALA A 277 7.45 -19.09 7.33
CA ALA A 277 7.88 -18.37 8.52
C ALA A 277 8.03 -19.32 9.72
N ASP A 278 9.01 -19.07 10.60
CA ASP A 278 9.11 -19.80 11.88
C ASP A 278 8.16 -19.21 12.94
N GLU A 279 7.92 -17.90 12.88
CA GLU A 279 7.00 -17.18 13.75
C GLU A 279 6.21 -16.13 12.95
N ILE A 280 4.92 -15.99 13.25
CA ILE A 280 4.05 -14.97 12.65
C ILE A 280 3.38 -14.18 13.76
N ILE A 281 3.71 -12.90 13.84
CA ILE A 281 3.12 -11.94 14.77
C ILE A 281 2.06 -11.15 14.00
N ARG A 282 0.78 -11.52 14.22
CA ARG A 282 -0.37 -10.86 13.56
C ARG A 282 -0.71 -9.51 14.19
N LYS A 283 0.21 -8.56 14.07
CA LYS A 283 0.10 -7.18 14.57
C LYS A 283 0.73 -6.21 13.58
N SER A 284 0.23 -4.98 13.56
CA SER A 284 0.96 -3.88 12.94
C SER A 284 2.24 -3.60 13.73
N VAL A 285 3.33 -3.28 13.02
CA VAL A 285 4.62 -2.95 13.63
C VAL A 285 4.52 -1.77 14.60
N ILE A 286 3.62 -0.82 14.37
CA ILE A 286 3.41 0.34 15.25
C ILE A 286 2.90 -0.04 16.65
N HIS A 287 2.41 -1.27 16.82
CA HIS A 287 1.95 -1.81 18.10
C HIS A 287 2.95 -2.78 18.73
N MET A 288 4.13 -2.94 18.12
CA MET A 288 5.21 -3.74 18.70
C MET A 288 5.98 -2.92 19.75
N PRO A 289 6.42 -3.55 20.85
CA PRO A 289 7.40 -2.93 21.74
C PRO A 289 8.68 -2.59 20.97
N GLU A 290 9.19 -1.36 21.13
CA GLU A 290 10.38 -0.90 20.39
C GLU A 290 11.64 -1.71 20.73
N ASP A 291 11.74 -2.20 21.98
CA ASP A 291 12.82 -3.04 22.47
C ASP A 291 12.79 -4.48 21.93
N TYR A 292 11.70 -4.89 21.30
CA TYR A 292 11.64 -6.18 20.60
C TYR A 292 12.75 -6.31 19.56
N PHE A 293 13.11 -5.23 18.87
CA PHE A 293 14.10 -5.24 17.79
C PHE A 293 15.55 -5.27 18.30
N ASP A 294 15.78 -5.10 19.61
CA ASP A 294 17.11 -5.18 20.20
C ASP A 294 17.69 -6.62 20.14
N ILE A 295 16.85 -7.61 19.82
CA ILE A 295 17.24 -9.01 19.60
C ILE A 295 18.06 -9.23 18.33
N LEU A 296 18.03 -8.30 17.37
CA LEU A 296 18.82 -8.38 16.15
C LEU A 296 20.29 -8.16 16.45
N GLU A 297 21.11 -9.15 16.12
CA GLU A 297 22.57 -9.15 16.34
C GLU A 297 23.32 -8.77 15.05
N PRO A 298 24.62 -8.44 15.12
CA PRO A 298 25.43 -8.22 13.92
C PRO A 298 25.29 -9.37 12.91
N GLY A 299 24.98 -9.05 11.66
CA GLY A 299 24.69 -10.00 10.59
C GLY A 299 23.23 -10.41 10.43
N ASP A 300 22.35 -10.10 11.39
CA ASP A 300 20.90 -10.35 11.29
C ASP A 300 20.20 -9.28 10.44
N PHE A 301 19.01 -9.63 9.93
CA PHE A 301 18.27 -8.80 8.98
C PHE A 301 16.98 -8.24 9.59
N LEU A 302 16.72 -6.96 9.31
CA LEU A 302 15.40 -6.35 9.36
C LEU A 302 14.95 -6.04 7.93
N PHE A 303 13.90 -6.71 7.45
CA PHE A 303 13.33 -6.53 6.13
C PHE A 303 12.05 -5.71 6.24
N ASN A 304 11.93 -4.62 5.48
CA ASN A 304 10.83 -3.67 5.58
C ASN A 304 10.12 -3.55 4.23
N ASP A 305 8.86 -3.98 4.19
CA ASP A 305 7.94 -3.88 3.05
C ASP A 305 6.53 -3.53 3.56
N GLY A 306 6.47 -2.36 4.20
CA GLY A 306 5.34 -1.92 5.01
C GLY A 306 4.20 -1.27 4.23
N SER A 307 3.70 -0.15 4.73
CA SER A 307 2.64 0.62 4.06
C SER A 307 3.15 1.59 3.01
N HIS A 308 4.47 1.84 2.96
CA HIS A 308 5.16 2.83 2.13
C HIS A 308 4.78 4.30 2.40
N PHE A 309 3.82 4.57 3.29
CA PHE A 309 3.31 5.91 3.55
C PHE A 309 4.17 6.69 4.55
N LEU A 310 4.64 7.85 4.14
CA LEU A 310 5.27 8.83 5.02
C LEU A 310 4.24 9.81 5.59
N LEU A 311 3.42 9.35 6.55
CA LEU A 311 2.37 10.14 7.19
C LEU A 311 2.41 9.98 8.71
N HIS A 312 1.81 10.92 9.44
CA HIS A 312 1.70 10.77 10.89
C HIS A 312 0.97 9.48 11.27
N GLY A 313 1.55 8.70 12.18
CA GLY A 313 0.93 7.48 12.70
C GLY A 313 1.07 6.24 11.80
N THR A 314 1.77 6.33 10.67
CA THR A 314 2.08 5.16 9.84
C THR A 314 3.34 4.45 10.30
N ASP A 315 3.57 3.26 9.75
CA ASP A 315 4.69 2.39 10.07
C ASP A 315 6.04 2.93 9.60
N LEU A 316 6.11 3.63 8.46
CA LEU A 316 7.38 4.09 7.92
C LEU A 316 8.11 5.10 8.85
N PRO A 317 7.48 6.17 9.38
CA PRO A 317 8.09 6.98 10.43
C PRO A 317 8.45 6.19 11.69
N PHE A 318 7.60 5.22 12.07
CA PHE A 318 7.88 4.37 13.24
C PHE A 318 9.16 3.55 13.04
N GLN A 319 9.33 2.93 11.88
CA GLN A 319 10.53 2.17 11.53
C GLN A 319 11.79 3.06 11.56
N PHE A 320 11.78 4.17 10.83
CA PHE A 320 12.96 5.05 10.72
C PHE A 320 13.32 5.75 12.03
N LEU A 321 12.34 6.24 12.80
CA LEU A 321 12.59 7.08 13.97
C LEU A 321 12.64 6.31 15.29
N ARG A 322 12.02 5.13 15.38
CA ARG A 322 11.95 4.35 16.64
C ARG A 322 12.67 3.03 16.57
N ILE A 323 12.63 2.31 15.44
CA ILE A 323 13.31 1.01 15.31
C ILE A 323 14.76 1.19 14.89
N MET A 324 15.02 1.80 13.73
CA MET A 324 16.37 1.86 13.15
C MET A 324 17.43 2.42 14.12
N PRO A 325 17.19 3.50 14.91
CA PRO A 325 18.20 4.04 15.82
C PRO A 325 18.62 3.08 16.94
N ARG A 326 17.84 2.03 17.22
CA ARG A 326 18.10 1.05 18.30
C ARG A 326 18.95 -0.15 17.89
N LEU A 327 18.91 -0.52 16.61
CA LEU A 327 19.55 -1.73 16.08
C LEU A 327 21.05 -1.82 16.41
N LYS A 328 21.63 -3.02 16.51
CA LYS A 328 23.07 -3.15 16.79
C LYS A 328 23.90 -2.85 15.53
N SER A 329 25.14 -2.38 15.72
CA SER A 329 26.14 -2.31 14.64
C SER A 329 26.23 -3.66 13.93
N GLY A 330 26.34 -3.66 12.60
CA GLY A 330 26.37 -4.85 11.76
C GLY A 330 25.00 -5.46 11.41
N VAL A 331 23.88 -4.94 11.94
CA VAL A 331 22.53 -5.34 11.49
C VAL A 331 22.29 -4.81 10.07
N PHE A 332 21.72 -5.65 9.21
CA PHE A 332 21.32 -5.27 7.86
C PHE A 332 19.86 -4.85 7.84
N CYS A 333 19.55 -3.77 7.12
CA CYS A 333 18.19 -3.30 6.92
C CYS A 333 17.87 -3.26 5.43
N HIS A 334 16.80 -3.93 5.04
CA HIS A 334 16.24 -3.85 3.69
C HIS A 334 15.00 -2.96 3.70
N PHE A 335 14.87 -2.16 2.65
CA PHE A 335 13.64 -1.44 2.30
C PHE A 335 13.27 -1.80 0.86
N HIS A 336 12.00 -2.14 0.63
CA HIS A 336 11.45 -2.37 -0.70
C HIS A 336 10.96 -1.07 -1.35
N ASP A 337 10.60 -1.12 -2.64
CA ASP A 337 10.02 -0.01 -3.41
C ASP A 337 10.82 1.30 -3.37
N ILE A 338 12.15 1.17 -3.34
CA ILE A 338 13.10 2.29 -3.41
C ILE A 338 13.49 2.58 -4.85
N HIS A 339 13.02 3.71 -5.36
CA HIS A 339 13.33 4.18 -6.71
C HIS A 339 14.56 5.10 -6.77
N ALA A 340 14.99 5.62 -5.62
CA ALA A 340 16.08 6.56 -5.54
C ALA A 340 17.41 5.95 -6.07
N PRO A 341 18.24 6.74 -6.79
CA PRO A 341 18.19 8.20 -6.93
C PRO A 341 17.27 8.72 -8.05
N LEU A 342 16.60 7.83 -8.78
CA LEU A 342 15.54 8.24 -9.71
C LEU A 342 14.30 8.64 -8.92
N GLU A 343 13.42 9.43 -9.53
CA GLU A 343 12.10 9.62 -8.98
C GLU A 343 11.23 8.37 -9.15
N TYR A 344 10.17 8.27 -8.34
CA TYR A 344 9.11 7.30 -8.53
C TYR A 344 8.55 7.41 -9.96
N PRO A 345 8.09 6.31 -10.58
CA PRO A 345 7.48 6.31 -11.91
C PRO A 345 6.00 6.77 -11.86
N PRO A 346 5.38 7.12 -13.01
CA PRO A 346 3.99 7.61 -13.05
C PRO A 346 2.94 6.72 -12.39
N HIS A 347 3.11 5.40 -12.40
CA HIS A 347 2.15 4.50 -11.77
C HIS A 347 2.13 4.59 -10.23
N CYS A 348 3.18 5.15 -9.62
CA CYS A 348 3.25 5.38 -8.17
C CYS A 348 2.58 6.69 -7.73
N ASP A 349 2.19 7.57 -8.66
CA ASP A 349 1.56 8.86 -8.34
C ASP A 349 0.25 8.71 -7.57
N THR A 350 -0.43 7.58 -7.69
CA THR A 350 -1.66 7.26 -6.95
C THR A 350 -1.41 6.42 -5.70
N GLN A 351 -0.17 6.00 -5.48
CA GLN A 351 0.27 5.18 -4.35
C GLN A 351 0.86 6.04 -3.23
N PHE A 352 1.37 7.24 -3.55
CA PHE A 352 1.90 8.22 -2.58
C PHE A 352 2.98 7.64 -1.64
N MET A 353 3.82 6.76 -2.19
CA MET A 353 4.96 6.19 -1.50
C MET A 353 5.98 7.29 -1.15
N GLY A 354 6.59 7.21 0.04
CA GLY A 354 7.50 8.24 0.54
C GLY A 354 8.85 7.73 1.04
N GLU A 355 9.06 6.42 1.09
CA GLU A 355 10.25 5.80 1.67
C GLU A 355 11.53 6.06 0.90
N SER A 356 11.49 6.19 -0.44
CA SER A 356 12.66 6.55 -1.26
C SER A 356 13.35 7.82 -0.76
N TYR A 357 12.58 8.80 -0.27
CA TYR A 357 13.10 10.06 0.23
C TYR A 357 13.78 9.89 1.59
N LEU A 358 13.20 9.11 2.50
CA LEU A 358 13.82 8.81 3.80
C LEU A 358 15.10 8.00 3.63
N VAL A 359 15.10 7.01 2.73
CA VAL A 359 16.30 6.22 2.39
C VAL A 359 17.39 7.14 1.83
N ALA A 360 17.07 8.05 0.91
CA ALA A 360 18.05 8.98 0.37
C ALA A 360 18.67 9.88 1.47
N ILE A 361 17.84 10.44 2.35
CA ILE A 361 18.29 11.26 3.47
C ILE A 361 19.17 10.44 4.43
N TYR A 362 18.73 9.24 4.82
CA TYR A 362 19.50 8.36 5.70
C TYR A 362 20.84 7.98 5.09
N ALA A 363 20.87 7.64 3.80
CA ALA A 363 22.10 7.28 3.11
C ALA A 363 23.11 8.42 3.07
N MET A 364 22.66 9.65 2.74
CA MET A 364 23.56 10.80 2.59
C MET A 364 24.02 11.38 3.94
N GLU A 365 23.14 11.43 4.93
CA GLU A 365 23.37 12.23 6.15
C GLU A 365 23.70 11.40 7.40
N SER A 366 23.38 10.10 7.41
CA SER A 366 23.61 9.26 8.58
C SER A 366 25.10 9.00 8.80
N ARG A 367 25.52 9.08 10.07
CA ARG A 367 26.85 8.63 10.53
C ARG A 367 26.88 7.20 11.03
N ASN A 368 25.72 6.54 11.09
CA ASN A 368 25.56 5.20 11.67
C ASN A 368 25.13 4.15 10.64
N TRP A 369 24.85 4.56 9.41
CA TRP A 369 24.32 3.69 8.37
C TRP A 369 25.15 3.86 7.11
N ASP A 370 25.45 2.73 6.46
CA ASP A 370 26.11 2.69 5.16
C ASP A 370 25.22 1.96 4.15
N THR A 371 25.16 2.48 2.93
CA THR A 371 24.54 1.77 1.81
C THR A 371 25.31 0.49 1.54
N TYR A 372 24.64 -0.65 1.71
CA TYR A 372 25.20 -1.95 1.37
C TYR A 372 24.95 -2.27 -0.11
N PHE A 373 23.71 -2.22 -0.57
CA PHE A 373 23.41 -2.58 -1.96
C PHE A 373 22.12 -1.90 -2.48
N PRO A 374 22.24 -0.91 -3.39
CA PRO A 374 21.09 -0.16 -3.91
C PRO A 374 20.65 -0.69 -5.30
N VAL A 375 19.69 -1.63 -5.35
CA VAL A 375 19.35 -2.36 -6.59
C VAL A 375 18.91 -1.42 -7.71
N LYS A 376 18.03 -0.45 -7.43
CA LYS A 376 17.56 0.49 -8.45
C LYS A 376 18.66 1.34 -9.06
N TYR A 377 19.62 1.78 -8.24
CA TYR A 377 20.80 2.49 -8.71
C TYR A 377 21.69 1.60 -9.59
N MET A 378 21.89 0.33 -9.21
CA MET A 378 22.64 -0.61 -10.03
C MET A 378 21.95 -0.85 -11.39
N TYR A 379 20.61 -0.92 -11.39
CA TYR A 379 19.81 -0.95 -12.61
C TYR A 379 20.03 0.30 -13.47
N SER A 380 19.98 1.50 -12.89
CA SER A 380 20.18 2.74 -13.65
C SER A 380 21.60 2.89 -14.23
N LYS A 381 22.58 2.13 -13.74
CA LYS A 381 23.93 2.03 -14.32
C LYS A 381 24.10 0.85 -15.29
N GLY A 382 23.03 0.14 -15.63
CA GLY A 382 23.04 -1.01 -16.55
C GLY A 382 23.70 -2.27 -15.98
N LEU A 383 23.82 -2.37 -14.64
CA LEU A 383 24.42 -3.51 -13.94
C LEU A 383 23.39 -4.50 -13.41
N MET A 384 22.11 -4.17 -13.49
CA MET A 384 20.97 -5.01 -13.14
C MET A 384 19.88 -4.86 -14.20
N THR A 385 18.98 -5.85 -14.28
CA THR A 385 17.88 -5.88 -15.24
C THR A 385 16.65 -5.11 -14.78
N GLU A 386 16.37 -5.11 -13.47
CA GLU A 386 15.26 -4.42 -12.82
C GLU A 386 15.49 -4.35 -11.30
N GLY A 387 14.46 -3.94 -10.56
CA GLY A 387 14.41 -4.05 -9.09
C GLY A 387 14.49 -2.73 -8.33
N VAL A 388 14.01 -2.78 -7.08
CA VAL A 388 13.75 -1.62 -6.22
C VAL A 388 14.16 -1.87 -4.75
N SER A 389 14.88 -2.95 -4.45
CA SER A 389 15.42 -3.18 -3.11
C SER A 389 16.56 -2.24 -2.78
N TYR A 390 16.61 -1.82 -1.52
CA TYR A 390 17.72 -1.06 -0.97
C TYR A 390 18.20 -1.67 0.34
N TRP A 391 19.48 -2.01 0.40
CA TRP A 391 20.10 -2.58 1.59
C TRP A 391 21.02 -1.58 2.27
N PHE A 392 20.82 -1.39 3.56
CA PHE A 392 21.73 -0.74 4.48
C PHE A 392 22.43 -1.77 5.37
N VAL A 393 23.58 -1.37 5.92
CA VAL A 393 24.20 -2.00 7.09
C VAL A 393 24.49 -0.94 8.14
N ARG A 394 24.24 -1.25 9.41
CA ARG A 394 24.56 -0.35 10.51
C ARG A 394 26.06 -0.39 10.80
N ARG A 395 26.69 0.77 10.96
CA ARG A 395 28.10 0.93 11.37
C ARG A 395 28.31 0.63 12.84
#